data_AF-A0A0B3S486-F1
#
_entry.id   AF-A0A0B3S486-F1
#
_cell.length_a   1.000
_cell.length_b   1.000
_cell.length_c   1.000
_cell.angle_alpha   90.00
_cell.angle_beta   90.00
_cell.angle_gamma   90.00
#
_symmetry.space_group_name_H-M   'P 1'
#
loop_
_entity.id
_entity.type
_entity.pdbx_description
1 polymer ?
#
loop_
_entity_poly.entity_id
_entity_poly.type
_entity_poly.pdbx_seq_one_letter_code
_entity_poly.pdbx_strand_id
1 'polypeptide(L)'
;MQVYLPIAEVSVNVFVLLGLGGLVGVLSGMFGVGGGFLMTPLLFFIGVPPAVAVATGANQIVASSVSGLMAHLKRRTVDLRMGTVLLIGGLIGAALGVVLFNYLKSLGQVDLLINLCYVVFLGIIGALMFIESLNALRKSRRGTPPKRKKHNWVHALPFKMRFRTSGLYISVIPPLLVGLAVGVLAAIMGVGGGFIMVPAMIYLLNMPTKVVIGTSLFQIIFVTGFTTMMHATTNYTVDVVLAVVLLVGGVLGAQAGTAIGMRLKAEQLRILLAGLVLLVCGKLALDLLLTPSELYVLSAAGSH
;
A
#
# COMPACT_ATOMS: atom_id res chain seq x y z
N MET A 1 8.80 -4.81 -27.71
CA MET A 1 7.77 -5.85 -27.98
C MET A 1 6.51 -5.43 -27.25
N GLN A 2 5.38 -5.37 -27.94
CA GLN A 2 4.07 -5.15 -27.32
C GLN A 2 3.48 -6.49 -26.89
N VAL A 3 2.82 -6.50 -25.73
CA VAL A 3 2.08 -7.65 -25.24
C VAL A 3 0.63 -7.22 -25.04
N TYR A 4 -0.26 -8.05 -25.58
CA TYR A 4 -1.70 -7.88 -25.43
C TYR A 4 -2.15 -8.39 -24.06
N LEU A 5 -2.90 -7.55 -23.34
CA LEU A 5 -3.46 -7.87 -22.05
C LEU A 5 -4.90 -8.39 -22.25
N PRO A 6 -5.15 -9.70 -22.10
CA PRO A 6 -6.43 -10.31 -22.47
C PRO A 6 -7.63 -9.82 -21.66
N ILE A 7 -7.43 -9.35 -20.43
CA ILE A 7 -8.53 -8.88 -19.57
C ILE A 7 -8.63 -7.35 -19.60
N ALA A 8 -7.51 -6.65 -19.78
CA ALA A 8 -7.52 -5.21 -19.93
C ALA A 8 -7.89 -4.75 -21.35
N GLU A 9 -7.83 -5.64 -22.35
CA GLU A 9 -8.04 -5.35 -23.78
C GLU A 9 -7.11 -4.26 -24.35
N VAL A 10 -5.93 -4.08 -23.73
CA VAL A 10 -4.94 -3.05 -24.11
C VAL A 10 -3.60 -3.70 -24.44
N SER A 11 -2.91 -3.16 -25.45
CA SER A 11 -1.54 -3.55 -25.81
C SER A 11 -0.52 -2.62 -25.15
N VAL A 12 0.36 -3.17 -24.31
CA VAL A 12 1.39 -2.40 -23.59
C VAL A 12 2.77 -2.95 -23.88
N ASN A 13 3.79 -2.08 -23.89
CA ASN A 13 5.18 -2.51 -24.06
C ASN A 13 5.68 -3.26 -22.80
N VAL A 14 6.21 -4.47 -23.01
CA VAL A 14 6.74 -5.33 -21.92
C VAL A 14 7.82 -4.64 -21.10
N PHE A 15 8.69 -3.86 -21.74
CA PHE A 15 9.76 -3.15 -21.04
C PHE A 15 9.22 -2.07 -20.10
N VAL A 16 8.10 -1.44 -20.46
CA VAL A 16 7.42 -0.47 -19.59
C VAL A 16 6.82 -1.19 -18.39
N LEU A 17 6.16 -2.34 -18.59
CA LEU A 17 5.61 -3.14 -17.50
C LEU A 17 6.70 -3.67 -16.57
N LEU A 18 7.81 -4.19 -17.11
CA LEU A 18 8.97 -4.61 -16.31
C LEU A 18 9.59 -3.44 -15.55
N GLY A 19 9.72 -2.28 -16.19
CA GLY A 19 10.25 -1.06 -15.58
C GLY A 19 9.37 -0.54 -14.45
N LEU A 20 8.05 -0.48 -14.66
CA LEU A 20 7.06 -0.12 -13.64
C LEU A 20 7.08 -1.12 -12.48
N GLY A 21 7.07 -2.41 -12.81
CA GLY A 21 7.20 -3.50 -11.85
C GLY A 21 8.44 -3.32 -10.99
N GLY A 22 9.60 -3.12 -11.63
CA GLY A 22 10.90 -2.87 -10.99
C GLY A 22 10.91 -1.64 -10.10
N LEU A 23 10.47 -0.49 -10.62
CA LEU A 23 10.44 0.77 -9.88
C LEU A 23 9.55 0.64 -8.63
N VAL A 24 8.34 0.12 -8.80
CA VAL A 24 7.42 -0.08 -7.67
C VAL A 24 7.96 -1.14 -6.71
N GLY A 25 8.61 -2.18 -7.21
CA GLY A 25 9.34 -3.17 -6.41
C GLY A 25 10.40 -2.52 -5.52
N VAL A 26 11.25 -1.66 -6.09
CA VAL A 26 12.28 -0.90 -5.34
C VAL A 26 11.63 -0.11 -4.21
N LEU A 27 10.56 0.62 -4.51
CA LEU A 27 9.87 1.46 -3.52
C LEU A 27 9.19 0.60 -2.44
N SER A 28 8.57 -0.52 -2.82
CA SER A 28 7.99 -1.50 -1.91
C SER A 28 9.05 -2.07 -0.95
N GLY A 29 10.20 -2.50 -1.46
CA GLY A 29 11.31 -3.02 -0.66
C GLY A 29 11.98 -1.97 0.24
N MET A 30 12.08 -0.72 -0.21
CA MET A 30 12.64 0.37 0.60
C MET A 30 11.74 0.74 1.78
N PHE A 31 10.44 0.91 1.53
CA PHE A 31 9.52 1.49 2.50
C PHE A 31 8.67 0.47 3.26
N GLY A 32 8.58 -0.77 2.79
CA GLY A 32 7.68 -1.79 3.36
C GLY A 32 6.20 -1.48 3.09
N VAL A 33 5.93 -0.61 2.13
CA VAL A 33 4.62 -0.03 1.88
C VAL A 33 3.78 -0.87 0.90
N GLY A 34 4.37 -1.91 0.32
CA GLY A 34 3.67 -2.82 -0.59
C GLY A 34 3.50 -2.28 -2.01
N GLY A 35 3.98 -1.09 -2.37
CA GLY A 35 4.05 -0.59 -3.76
C GLY A 35 2.72 -0.31 -4.50
N GLY A 36 1.61 -0.94 -4.09
CA GLY A 36 0.32 -0.84 -4.78
C GLY A 36 -0.28 0.55 -4.86
N PHE A 37 0.08 1.44 -3.93
CA PHE A 37 -0.44 2.80 -3.88
C PHE A 37 0.04 3.62 -5.07
N LEU A 38 1.17 3.21 -5.66
CA LEU A 38 1.73 3.76 -6.88
C LEU A 38 1.32 2.93 -8.08
N MET A 39 1.31 1.61 -7.92
CA MET A 39 1.09 0.73 -9.05
C MET A 39 -0.25 0.96 -9.71
N THR A 40 -1.32 1.04 -8.91
CA THR A 40 -2.67 1.20 -9.43
C THR A 40 -2.83 2.52 -10.20
N PRO A 41 -2.42 3.72 -9.68
CA PRO A 41 -2.38 4.94 -10.48
C PRO A 41 -1.51 4.85 -11.73
N LEU A 42 -0.33 4.24 -11.64
CA LEU A 42 0.57 4.10 -12.79
C LEU A 42 -0.05 3.22 -13.89
N LEU A 43 -0.79 2.17 -13.50
CA LEU A 43 -1.56 1.33 -14.42
C LEU A 43 -2.73 2.10 -15.04
N PHE A 44 -3.41 2.98 -14.29
CA PHE A 44 -4.45 3.84 -14.84
C PHE A 44 -3.88 4.79 -15.90
N PHE A 45 -2.70 5.36 -15.68
CA PHE A 45 -2.07 6.29 -16.61
C PHE A 45 -1.65 5.65 -17.94
N ILE A 46 -1.44 4.34 -17.96
CA ILE A 46 -1.17 3.59 -19.19
C ILE A 46 -2.45 2.97 -19.79
N GLY A 47 -3.63 3.36 -19.30
CA GLY A 47 -4.93 2.98 -19.85
C GLY A 47 -5.49 1.65 -19.37
N VAL A 48 -4.92 1.03 -18.32
CA VAL A 48 -5.45 -0.22 -17.78
C VAL A 48 -6.73 0.05 -16.97
N PRO A 49 -7.84 -0.68 -17.22
CA PRO A 49 -9.10 -0.49 -16.51
C PRO A 49 -8.94 -0.62 -14.98
N PRO A 50 -9.67 0.17 -14.18
CA PRO A 50 -9.45 0.21 -12.74
C PRO A 50 -9.60 -1.14 -12.02
N ALA A 51 -10.63 -1.91 -12.39
CA ALA A 51 -10.86 -3.23 -11.82
C ALA A 51 -9.71 -4.22 -12.08
N VAL A 52 -9.08 -4.15 -13.26
CA VAL A 52 -7.95 -5.00 -13.65
C VAL A 52 -6.67 -4.55 -12.96
N ALA A 53 -6.43 -3.25 -12.89
CA ALA A 53 -5.25 -2.68 -12.25
C ALA A 53 -5.23 -2.93 -10.72
N VAL A 54 -6.37 -2.81 -10.04
CA VAL A 54 -6.54 -3.16 -8.62
C VAL A 54 -6.23 -4.64 -8.37
N ALA A 55 -6.87 -5.53 -9.13
CA ALA A 55 -6.75 -6.97 -8.92
C ALA A 55 -5.36 -7.50 -9.33
N THR A 56 -4.83 -7.03 -10.45
CA THR A 56 -3.55 -7.47 -10.98
C THR A 56 -2.37 -6.85 -10.23
N GLY A 57 -2.48 -5.59 -9.82
CA GLY A 57 -1.49 -4.91 -9.00
C GLY A 57 -1.24 -5.67 -7.70
N ALA A 58 -2.31 -6.11 -7.03
CA ALA A 58 -2.23 -6.89 -5.78
C ALA A 58 -1.31 -8.12 -5.87
N ASN A 59 -1.22 -8.81 -7.02
CA ASN A 59 -0.29 -9.93 -7.22
C ASN A 59 1.18 -9.52 -7.10
N GLN A 60 1.55 -8.43 -7.78
CA GLN A 60 2.91 -7.89 -7.71
C GLN A 60 3.27 -7.48 -6.28
N ILE A 61 2.30 -6.92 -5.55
CA ILE A 61 2.49 -6.52 -4.15
C ILE A 61 2.86 -7.73 -3.31
N VAL A 62 2.13 -8.84 -3.44
CA VAL A 62 2.40 -10.07 -2.70
C VAL A 62 3.82 -10.56 -3.00
N ALA A 63 4.19 -10.67 -4.28
CA ALA A 63 5.51 -11.18 -4.66
C ALA A 63 6.66 -10.29 -4.20
N SER A 64 6.55 -8.97 -4.42
CA SER A 64 7.55 -8.00 -3.97
C SER A 64 7.66 -7.98 -2.43
N SER A 65 6.54 -8.14 -1.72
CA SER A 65 6.50 -8.16 -0.27
C SER A 65 7.09 -9.44 0.33
N VAL A 66 6.87 -10.60 -0.29
CA VAL A 66 7.54 -11.86 0.11
C VAL A 66 9.05 -11.71 0.02
N SER A 67 9.54 -11.16 -1.10
CA SER A 67 10.97 -10.93 -1.30
C SER A 67 11.55 -9.97 -0.25
N GLY A 68 10.84 -8.88 0.07
CA GLY A 68 11.26 -7.94 1.13
C GLY A 68 11.20 -8.55 2.54
N LEU A 69 10.14 -9.31 2.85
CA LEU A 69 9.95 -9.94 4.16
C LEU A 69 11.10 -10.89 4.49
N MET A 70 11.54 -11.71 3.52
CA MET A 70 12.64 -12.66 3.74
C MET A 70 13.91 -11.97 4.27
N ALA A 71 14.26 -10.81 3.71
CA ALA A 71 15.41 -10.02 4.15
C ALA A 71 15.22 -9.45 5.57
N HIS A 72 14.01 -9.00 5.91
CA HIS A 72 13.68 -8.48 7.24
C HIS A 72 13.59 -9.57 8.31
N LEU A 73 13.15 -10.77 7.94
CA LEU A 73 13.04 -11.94 8.82
C LEU A 73 14.42 -12.45 9.23
N LYS A 74 15.36 -12.54 8.27
CA LYS A 74 16.77 -12.90 8.53
C LYS A 74 17.43 -11.96 9.56
N ARG A 75 16.98 -10.71 9.63
CA ARG A 75 17.50 -9.68 10.55
C ARG A 75 16.70 -9.55 11.85
N ARG A 76 15.67 -10.37 12.07
CA ARG A 76 14.78 -10.33 13.26
C ARG A 76 14.15 -8.95 13.49
N THR A 77 13.84 -8.24 12.41
CA THR A 77 13.18 -6.92 12.44
C THR A 77 11.66 -7.01 12.26
N VAL A 78 11.10 -8.22 12.33
CA VAL A 78 9.65 -8.48 12.18
C VAL A 78 9.07 -8.80 13.55
N ASP A 79 8.04 -8.07 13.97
CA ASP A 79 7.27 -8.44 15.15
C ASP A 79 6.10 -9.32 14.73
N LEU A 80 6.30 -10.64 14.74
CA LEU A 80 5.30 -11.60 14.30
C LEU A 80 4.02 -11.56 15.17
N ARG A 81 4.12 -11.24 16.47
CA ARG A 81 2.94 -11.13 17.34
C ARG A 81 2.11 -9.89 16.99
N MET A 82 2.80 -8.79 16.72
CA MET A 82 2.12 -7.57 16.28
C MET A 82 1.50 -7.79 14.89
N GLY A 83 2.26 -8.42 14.00
CA GLY A 83 1.83 -8.81 12.67
C GLY A 83 0.59 -9.70 12.68
N THR A 84 0.49 -10.70 13.56
CA THR A 84 -0.67 -11.59 13.62
C THR A 84 -1.94 -10.88 14.11
N VAL A 85 -1.84 -9.97 15.09
CA VAL A 85 -3.00 -9.19 15.53
C VAL A 85 -3.50 -8.27 14.42
N LEU A 86 -2.59 -7.56 13.75
CA LEU A 86 -2.91 -6.73 12.58
C LEU A 86 -3.49 -7.57 11.44
N LEU A 87 -2.96 -8.78 11.25
CA LEU A 87 -3.42 -9.72 10.23
C LEU A 87 -4.86 -10.17 10.47
N ILE A 88 -5.22 -10.56 11.70
CA ILE A 88 -6.59 -10.98 12.02
C ILE A 88 -7.58 -9.87 11.71
N GLY A 89 -7.30 -8.65 12.17
CA GLY A 89 -8.11 -7.48 11.83
C GLY A 89 -8.16 -7.25 10.31
N GLY A 90 -6.99 -7.31 9.66
CA GLY A 90 -6.85 -7.09 8.22
C GLY A 90 -7.55 -8.10 7.33
N LEU A 91 -7.62 -9.38 7.70
CA LEU A 91 -8.36 -10.39 6.95
C LEU A 91 -9.87 -10.15 7.04
N ILE A 92 -10.37 -9.84 8.25
CA ILE A 92 -11.79 -9.48 8.44
C ILE A 92 -12.12 -8.22 7.64
N GLY A 93 -11.26 -7.21 7.74
CA GLY A 93 -11.41 -5.97 6.99
C GLY A 93 -11.38 -6.19 5.47
N ALA A 94 -10.45 -7.01 4.97
CA ALA A 94 -10.37 -7.33 3.55
C ALA A 94 -11.60 -8.06 3.04
N ALA A 95 -12.14 -9.03 3.79
CA ALA A 95 -13.38 -9.71 3.44
C ALA A 95 -14.54 -8.72 3.31
N LEU A 96 -14.71 -7.82 4.29
CA LEU A 96 -15.71 -6.75 4.23
C LEU A 96 -15.47 -5.79 3.06
N GLY A 97 -14.21 -5.44 2.80
CA GLY A 97 -13.83 -4.55 1.71
C GLY A 97 -14.11 -5.13 0.34
N VAL A 98 -13.91 -6.43 0.12
CA VAL A 98 -14.26 -7.10 -1.15
C VAL A 98 -15.78 -7.13 -1.35
N VAL A 99 -16.55 -7.44 -0.29
CA VAL A 99 -18.02 -7.41 -0.37
C VAL A 99 -18.50 -6.00 -0.74
N LEU A 100 -17.95 -4.97 -0.08
CA LEU A 100 -18.26 -3.58 -0.39
C LEU A 100 -17.84 -3.19 -1.82
N PHE A 101 -16.66 -3.64 -2.27
CA PHE A 101 -16.20 -3.43 -3.64
C PHE A 101 -17.16 -4.04 -4.67
N ASN A 102 -17.59 -5.29 -4.47
CA ASN A 102 -18.52 -5.96 -5.37
C ASN A 102 -19.89 -5.28 -5.40
N TYR A 103 -20.38 -4.84 -4.24
CA TYR A 103 -21.62 -4.08 -4.15
C TYR A 103 -21.52 -2.78 -4.96
N LEU A 104 -20.42 -2.03 -4.82
CA LEU A 104 -20.20 -0.79 -5.56
C LEU A 104 -19.94 -1.03 -7.05
N LYS A 105 -19.35 -2.17 -7.41
CA LYS A 105 -19.21 -2.62 -8.80
C LYS A 105 -20.55 -2.83 -9.46
N SER A 106 -21.51 -3.45 -8.76
CA SER A 106 -22.86 -3.63 -9.28
C SER A 106 -23.60 -2.30 -9.53
N LEU A 107 -23.21 -1.22 -8.85
CA LEU A 107 -23.77 0.12 -9.01
C LEU A 107 -23.06 0.96 -10.09
N GLY A 108 -21.99 0.44 -10.72
CA GLY A 108 -21.20 1.18 -11.71
C GLY A 108 -20.39 2.35 -11.13
N GLN A 109 -20.20 2.42 -9.81
CA GLN A 109 -19.54 3.55 -9.13
C GLN A 109 -18.10 3.28 -8.69
N VAL A 110 -17.48 2.19 -9.18
CA VAL A 110 -16.14 1.75 -8.74
C VAL A 110 -15.06 2.77 -9.10
N ASP A 111 -15.11 3.32 -10.31
CA ASP A 111 -14.08 4.24 -10.78
C ASP A 111 -14.07 5.55 -9.96
N LEU A 112 -15.26 6.08 -9.68
CA LEU A 112 -15.43 7.28 -8.86
C LEU A 112 -15.00 7.03 -7.41
N LEU A 113 -15.39 5.89 -6.82
CA LEU A 113 -15.00 5.52 -5.47
C LEU A 113 -13.48 5.39 -5.32
N ILE A 114 -12.85 4.64 -6.23
CA ILE A 114 -11.40 4.45 -6.22
C ILE A 114 -10.72 5.81 -6.30
N ASN A 115 -11.06 6.63 -7.30
CA ASN A 115 -10.44 7.95 -7.45
C ASN A 115 -10.62 8.83 -6.21
N LEU A 116 -11.83 8.91 -5.64
CA LEU A 116 -12.07 9.66 -4.40
C LEU A 116 -11.28 9.11 -3.21
N CYS A 117 -11.25 7.79 -3.03
CA CYS A 117 -10.46 7.16 -1.98
C CYS A 117 -8.98 7.47 -2.15
N TYR A 118 -8.44 7.35 -3.36
CA TYR A 118 -7.06 7.68 -3.65
C TYR A 118 -6.75 9.14 -3.32
N VAL A 119 -7.55 10.10 -3.79
CA VAL A 119 -7.31 11.53 -3.57
C VAL A 119 -7.44 11.90 -2.10
N VAL A 120 -8.51 11.48 -1.44
CA VAL A 120 -8.77 11.81 -0.03
C VAL A 120 -7.75 11.13 0.87
N PHE A 121 -7.51 9.82 0.72
CA PHE A 121 -6.57 9.11 1.58
C PHE A 121 -5.11 9.46 1.29
N LEU A 122 -4.66 9.53 0.03
CA LEU A 122 -3.28 9.97 -0.27
C LEU A 122 -3.07 11.42 0.11
N GLY A 123 -4.06 12.29 -0.08
CA GLY A 123 -4.00 13.69 0.30
C GLY A 123 -3.84 13.87 1.80
N ILE A 124 -4.72 13.24 2.59
CA ILE A 124 -4.67 13.32 4.06
C ILE A 124 -3.38 12.69 4.59
N ILE A 125 -3.06 11.46 4.18
CA ILE A 125 -1.88 10.75 4.70
C ILE A 125 -0.59 11.42 4.24
N GLY A 126 -0.51 11.84 2.98
CA GLY A 126 0.61 12.59 2.42
C GLY A 126 0.84 13.90 3.14
N ALA A 127 -0.21 14.69 3.37
CA ALA A 127 -0.13 15.94 4.10
C ALA A 127 0.32 15.73 5.56
N LEU A 128 -0.27 14.77 6.26
CA LEU A 128 0.12 14.42 7.64
C LEU A 128 1.60 13.99 7.71
N MET A 129 2.03 13.13 6.79
CA MET A 129 3.42 12.68 6.71
C MET A 129 4.39 13.82 6.39
N PHE A 130 4.01 14.73 5.50
CA PHE A 130 4.85 15.87 5.10
C PHE A 130 5.00 16.91 6.21
N ILE A 131 3.89 17.30 6.86
CA ILE A 131 3.91 18.24 7.99
C ILE A 131 4.80 17.68 9.11
N GLU A 132 4.67 16.39 9.42
CA GLU A 132 5.47 15.74 10.45
C GLU A 132 6.94 15.60 10.05
N SER A 133 7.21 15.30 8.77
CA SER A 133 8.57 15.25 8.22
C SER A 133 9.29 16.60 8.33
N LEU A 134 8.60 17.69 7.97
CA LEU A 134 9.10 19.06 8.15
C LEU A 134 9.32 19.39 9.63
N ASN A 135 8.39 19.01 10.50
CA ASN A 135 8.52 19.23 11.94
C ASN A 135 9.69 18.45 12.55
N ALA A 136 9.91 17.20 12.13
CA ALA A 136 11.05 16.39 12.57
C ALA A 136 12.38 17.00 12.14
N LEU A 137 12.47 17.50 10.90
CA LEU A 137 13.68 18.16 10.38
C LEU A 137 13.98 19.49 11.10
N ARG A 138 12.94 20.29 11.37
CA ARG A 138 13.05 21.53 12.15
C ARG A 138 13.50 21.27 13.60
N LYS A 139 12.99 20.20 14.22
CA LYS A 139 13.33 19.81 15.60
C LYS A 139 14.76 19.26 15.72
N SER A 140 15.21 18.51 14.71
CA SER A 140 16.60 18.04 14.61
C SER A 140 17.60 19.19 14.44
N ARG A 141 17.24 20.26 13.71
CA ARG A 141 18.08 21.47 13.62
C ARG A 141 18.08 22.32 14.89
N ARG A 142 17.01 22.29 15.68
CA ARG A 142 16.89 23.08 16.93
C ARG A 142 17.47 22.38 18.17
N GLY A 143 18.05 21.18 18.04
CA GLY A 143 18.63 20.44 19.17
C GLY A 143 17.65 20.17 20.32
N THR A 144 16.34 20.24 20.06
CA THR A 144 15.33 20.13 21.13
C THR A 144 15.18 18.66 21.50
N PRO A 145 15.40 18.26 22.77
CA PRO A 145 15.28 16.87 23.17
C PRO A 145 13.87 16.37 22.86
N PRO A 146 13.72 15.10 22.43
CA PRO A 146 12.40 14.56 22.13
C PRO A 146 11.55 14.57 23.40
N LYS A 147 10.55 15.46 23.46
CA LYS A 147 9.49 15.40 24.49
C LYS A 147 8.97 13.97 24.56
N ARG A 148 9.15 13.32 25.71
CA ARG A 148 8.57 12.02 26.07
C ARG A 148 7.06 12.12 25.82
N LYS A 149 6.55 11.49 24.75
CA LYS A 149 5.12 11.56 24.40
C LYS A 149 4.34 10.96 25.58
N LYS A 150 3.51 11.79 26.23
CA LYS A 150 2.66 11.38 27.35
C LYS A 150 1.65 10.34 26.86
N HIS A 151 1.39 9.37 27.73
CA HIS A 151 0.49 8.23 27.56
C HIS A 151 -0.83 8.64 26.89
N ASN A 152 -1.01 8.23 25.64
CA ASN A 152 -2.28 8.38 24.92
C ASN A 152 -3.18 7.19 25.22
N TRP A 153 -4.49 7.41 25.14
CA TRP A 153 -5.62 6.57 25.58
C TRP A 153 -5.58 5.07 25.22
N VAL A 154 -4.70 4.65 24.33
CA VAL A 154 -4.41 3.27 23.89
C VAL A 154 -4.02 2.34 25.06
N HIS A 155 -3.52 2.86 26.19
CA HIS A 155 -3.14 2.04 27.37
C HIS A 155 -4.28 1.78 28.37
N ALA A 156 -5.44 2.45 28.21
CA ALA A 156 -6.58 2.34 29.13
C ALA A 156 -7.53 1.19 28.79
N LEU A 157 -7.36 0.56 27.62
CA LEU A 157 -8.24 -0.51 27.15
C LEU A 157 -7.88 -1.89 27.72
N PRO A 158 -8.86 -2.79 27.94
CA PRO A 158 -8.62 -4.16 28.39
C PRO A 158 -7.78 -4.98 27.38
N PHE A 159 -7.18 -6.09 27.81
CA PHE A 159 -6.32 -7.02 27.02
C PHE A 159 -4.94 -6.48 26.59
N LYS A 160 -4.07 -6.19 27.57
CA LYS A 160 -2.68 -5.75 27.31
C LYS A 160 -1.79 -6.93 26.89
N MET A 161 -1.13 -6.82 25.73
CA MET A 161 -0.17 -7.81 25.24
C MET A 161 1.23 -7.20 25.15
N ARG A 162 2.28 -7.96 25.49
CA ARG A 162 3.68 -7.52 25.31
C ARG A 162 4.18 -7.89 23.91
N PHE A 163 4.44 -6.87 23.10
CA PHE A 163 5.09 -6.96 21.80
C PHE A 163 6.59 -6.77 21.98
N ARG A 164 7.31 -7.90 22.12
CA ARG A 164 8.73 -7.92 22.53
C ARG A 164 9.65 -7.24 21.53
N THR A 165 9.43 -7.42 20.23
CA THR A 165 10.29 -6.86 19.17
C THR A 165 10.03 -5.36 18.97
N SER A 166 8.77 -4.94 19.14
CA SER A 166 8.37 -3.53 19.03
C SER A 166 8.61 -2.72 20.32
N GLY A 167 8.89 -3.38 21.44
CA GLY A 167 9.05 -2.74 22.75
C GLY A 167 7.75 -2.15 23.30
N LEU A 168 6.59 -2.60 22.81
CA LEU A 168 5.28 -2.03 23.14
C LEU A 168 4.50 -2.92 24.12
N TYR A 169 3.82 -2.27 25.07
CA TYR A 169 2.81 -2.88 25.93
C TYR A 169 1.49 -2.14 25.75
N ILE A 170 0.79 -2.51 24.68
CA ILE A 170 -0.48 -1.91 24.28
C ILE A 170 -1.56 -2.97 24.23
N SER A 171 -2.81 -2.54 24.28
CA SER A 171 -3.96 -3.43 24.15
C SER A 171 -4.04 -4.00 22.73
N VAL A 172 -4.63 -5.19 22.57
CA VAL A 172 -4.79 -5.86 21.26
C VAL A 172 -5.80 -5.12 20.36
N ILE A 173 -6.74 -4.39 20.96
CA ILE A 173 -7.85 -3.73 20.28
C ILE A 173 -7.39 -2.68 19.24
N PRO A 174 -6.54 -1.68 19.58
CA PRO A 174 -6.18 -0.63 18.62
C PRO A 174 -5.45 -1.18 17.38
N PRO A 175 -4.48 -2.09 17.51
CA PRO A 175 -3.94 -2.75 16.34
C PRO A 175 -4.94 -3.56 15.52
N LEU A 176 -5.86 -4.27 16.16
CA LEU A 176 -6.88 -5.03 15.44
C LEU A 176 -7.80 -4.10 14.62
N LEU A 177 -8.20 -2.97 15.19
CA LEU A 177 -8.99 -1.94 14.48
C LEU A 177 -8.21 -1.29 13.34
N VAL A 178 -6.92 -0.99 13.53
CA VAL A 178 -6.05 -0.50 12.46
C VAL A 178 -5.95 -1.54 11.35
N GLY A 179 -5.73 -2.81 11.71
CA GLY A 179 -5.73 -3.94 10.78
C GLY A 179 -7.01 -3.97 9.96
N LEU A 180 -8.16 -3.93 10.62
CA LEU A 180 -9.48 -3.94 9.99
C LEU A 180 -9.67 -2.78 9.02
N ALA A 181 -9.46 -1.54 9.47
CA ALA A 181 -9.62 -0.36 8.63
C ALA A 181 -8.69 -0.41 7.40
N VAL A 182 -7.43 -0.78 7.61
CA VAL A 182 -6.46 -0.92 6.51
C VAL A 182 -6.85 -2.06 5.58
N GLY A 183 -7.38 -3.18 6.10
CA GLY A 183 -7.85 -4.31 5.29
C GLY A 183 -8.99 -3.92 4.36
N VAL A 184 -9.99 -3.19 4.87
CA VAL A 184 -11.11 -2.68 4.05
C VAL A 184 -10.58 -1.79 2.91
N LEU A 185 -9.72 -0.82 3.25
CA LEU A 185 -9.15 0.11 2.27
C LEU A 185 -8.23 -0.60 1.27
N ALA A 186 -7.43 -1.57 1.73
CA ALA A 186 -6.55 -2.35 0.88
C ALA A 186 -7.32 -3.18 -0.16
N ALA A 187 -8.46 -3.75 0.23
CA ALA A 187 -9.32 -4.50 -0.67
C ALA A 187 -10.02 -3.62 -1.71
N ILE A 188 -10.51 -2.45 -1.31
CA ILE A 188 -11.18 -1.53 -2.24
C ILE A 188 -10.19 -0.92 -3.24
N MET A 189 -9.01 -0.52 -2.75
CA MET A 189 -8.04 0.23 -3.55
C MET A 189 -7.02 -0.68 -4.27
N GLY A 190 -6.88 -1.95 -3.89
CA GLY A 190 -5.86 -2.85 -4.47
C GLY A 190 -4.41 -2.49 -4.10
N VAL A 191 -4.24 -1.70 -3.04
CA VAL A 191 -2.96 -1.09 -2.68
C VAL A 191 -2.11 -1.96 -1.75
N GLY A 192 -2.68 -3.05 -1.23
CA GLY A 192 -2.04 -3.88 -0.21
C GLY A 192 -1.91 -3.20 1.15
N GLY A 193 -2.46 -2.00 1.35
CA GLY A 193 -2.63 -1.35 2.65
C GLY A 193 -1.36 -0.78 3.32
N GLY A 194 -0.16 -1.12 2.83
CA GLY A 194 1.10 -0.75 3.48
C GLY A 194 1.32 0.76 3.63
N PHE A 195 0.82 1.58 2.70
CA PHE A 195 1.03 3.04 2.75
C PHE A 195 0.20 3.72 3.83
N ILE A 196 -0.92 3.09 4.24
CA ILE A 196 -1.73 3.51 5.38
C ILE A 196 -1.18 2.86 6.65
N MET A 197 -0.79 1.58 6.54
CA MET A 197 -0.33 0.78 7.67
C MET A 197 0.96 1.32 8.28
N VAL A 198 1.94 1.71 7.46
CA VAL A 198 3.24 2.20 7.95
C VAL A 198 3.06 3.47 8.79
N PRO A 199 2.36 4.53 8.33
CA PRO A 199 2.00 5.68 9.16
C PRO A 199 1.16 5.30 10.38
N ALA A 200 0.15 4.44 10.25
CA ALA A 200 -0.69 4.04 11.38
C ALA A 200 0.13 3.37 12.49
N MET A 201 1.05 2.46 12.14
CA MET A 201 1.94 1.83 13.11
C MET A 201 2.92 2.83 13.75
N ILE A 202 3.48 3.76 12.98
CA ILE A 202 4.44 4.76 13.49
C ILE A 202 3.73 5.79 14.39
N TYR A 203 2.57 6.28 14.00
CA TYR A 203 1.94 7.43 14.64
C TYR A 203 0.87 7.04 15.66
N LEU A 204 0.03 6.06 15.33
CA LEU A 204 -1.03 5.61 16.22
C LEU A 204 -0.51 4.60 17.24
N LEU A 205 0.24 3.59 16.77
CA LEU A 205 0.78 2.54 17.63
C LEU A 205 2.15 2.89 18.23
N ASN A 206 2.80 3.96 17.77
CA ASN A 206 4.13 4.40 18.20
C ASN A 206 5.22 3.31 18.07
N MET A 207 5.11 2.47 17.04
CA MET A 207 6.12 1.45 16.75
C MET A 207 7.42 2.06 16.21
N PRO A 208 8.58 1.51 16.59
CA PRO A 208 9.86 1.92 16.02
C PRO A 208 9.90 1.60 14.52
N THR A 209 10.23 2.59 13.70
CA THR A 209 10.29 2.51 12.23
C THR A 209 11.07 1.31 11.69
N LYS A 210 12.15 0.92 12.38
CA LYS A 210 12.98 -0.25 12.02
C LYS A 210 12.20 -1.57 12.02
N VAL A 211 11.18 -1.69 12.86
CA VAL A 211 10.35 -2.90 13.01
C VAL A 211 9.06 -2.82 12.18
N VAL A 212 8.59 -1.59 11.91
CA VAL A 212 7.38 -1.32 11.13
C VAL A 212 7.47 -1.87 9.72
N ILE A 213 8.59 -1.67 9.03
CA ILE A 213 8.78 -2.10 7.63
C ILE A 213 8.63 -3.63 7.51
N GLY A 214 9.32 -4.40 8.35
CA GLY A 214 9.21 -5.86 8.33
C GLY A 214 7.83 -6.36 8.75
N THR A 215 7.21 -5.71 9.75
CA THR A 215 5.90 -6.11 10.27
C THR A 215 4.75 -5.80 9.31
N SER A 216 4.83 -4.67 8.58
CA SER A 216 3.90 -4.34 7.49
C SER A 216 4.03 -5.35 6.36
N LEU A 217 5.24 -5.62 5.85
CA LEU A 217 5.44 -6.60 4.78
C LEU A 217 4.84 -7.97 5.12
N PHE A 218 5.00 -8.44 6.36
CA PHE A 218 4.34 -9.66 6.82
C PHE A 218 2.83 -9.60 6.66
N GLN A 219 2.18 -8.56 7.19
CA GLN A 219 0.73 -8.42 7.11
C GLN A 219 0.24 -8.21 5.66
N ILE A 220 0.97 -7.44 4.85
CA ILE A 220 0.65 -7.16 3.45
C ILE A 220 0.58 -8.46 2.64
N ILE A 221 1.52 -9.39 2.81
CA ILE A 221 1.55 -10.66 2.08
C ILE A 221 0.24 -11.42 2.24
N PHE A 222 -0.22 -11.58 3.48
CA PHE A 222 -1.42 -12.39 3.74
C PHE A 222 -2.71 -11.63 3.43
N VAL A 223 -2.82 -10.36 3.80
CA VAL A 223 -4.04 -9.58 3.53
C VAL A 223 -4.22 -9.33 2.03
N THR A 224 -3.14 -8.97 1.34
CA THR A 224 -3.18 -8.76 -0.11
C THR A 224 -3.33 -10.09 -0.84
N GLY A 225 -2.67 -11.16 -0.40
CA GLY A 225 -2.87 -12.50 -0.96
C GLY A 225 -4.30 -12.99 -0.84
N PHE A 226 -4.93 -12.78 0.33
CA PHE A 226 -6.35 -13.07 0.54
C PHE A 226 -7.26 -12.21 -0.36
N THR A 227 -6.99 -10.91 -0.43
CA THR A 227 -7.71 -9.96 -1.29
C THR A 227 -7.63 -10.37 -2.77
N THR A 228 -6.43 -10.65 -3.27
CA THR A 228 -6.18 -11.16 -4.61
C THR A 228 -6.98 -12.44 -4.88
N MET A 229 -6.92 -13.41 -3.96
CA MET A 229 -7.66 -14.67 -4.12
C MET A 229 -9.15 -14.39 -4.26
N MET A 230 -9.70 -13.52 -3.42
CA MET A 230 -11.11 -13.12 -3.48
C MET A 230 -11.46 -12.39 -4.79
N HIS A 231 -10.63 -11.47 -5.29
CA HIS A 231 -10.89 -10.84 -6.60
C HIS A 231 -10.75 -11.83 -7.76
N ALA A 232 -9.79 -12.75 -7.71
CA ALA A 232 -9.59 -13.77 -8.74
C ALA A 232 -10.78 -14.72 -8.83
N THR A 233 -11.29 -15.21 -7.70
CA THR A 233 -12.41 -16.17 -7.67
C THR A 233 -13.78 -15.52 -7.86
N THR A 234 -13.97 -14.28 -7.41
CA THR A 234 -15.29 -13.64 -7.42
C THR A 234 -15.49 -12.73 -8.63
N ASN A 235 -14.42 -12.10 -9.14
CA ASN A 235 -14.52 -11.07 -10.18
C ASN A 235 -13.83 -11.42 -11.50
N TYR A 236 -12.95 -12.43 -11.54
CA TYR A 236 -12.18 -12.80 -12.73
C TYR A 236 -11.40 -11.63 -13.38
N THR A 237 -11.06 -10.59 -12.60
CA THR A 237 -10.40 -9.35 -13.10
C THR A 237 -8.88 -9.42 -13.10
N VAL A 238 -8.28 -10.59 -12.82
CA VAL A 238 -6.83 -10.74 -12.71
C VAL A 238 -6.21 -11.10 -14.06
N ASP A 239 -5.52 -10.15 -14.68
CA ASP A 239 -4.80 -10.39 -15.92
C ASP A 239 -3.48 -11.10 -15.61
N VAL A 240 -3.40 -12.40 -15.95
CA VAL A 240 -2.26 -13.26 -15.62
C VAL A 240 -0.99 -12.80 -16.33
N VAL A 241 -1.10 -12.31 -17.57
CA VAL A 241 0.05 -11.87 -18.36
C VAL A 241 0.65 -10.62 -17.74
N LEU A 242 -0.20 -9.62 -17.44
CA LEU A 242 0.21 -8.43 -16.71
C LEU A 242 0.81 -8.80 -15.34
N ALA A 243 0.15 -9.70 -14.59
CA ALA A 243 0.61 -10.12 -13.26
C ALA A 243 2.03 -10.69 -13.29
N VAL A 244 2.32 -11.60 -14.22
CA VAL A 244 3.63 -12.27 -14.31
C VAL A 244 4.73 -11.28 -14.69
N VAL A 245 4.48 -10.40 -15.66
CA VAL A 245 5.47 -9.41 -16.08
C VAL A 245 5.80 -8.43 -14.94
N LEU A 246 4.76 -7.94 -14.25
CA LEU A 246 4.93 -7.06 -13.10
C LEU A 246 5.64 -7.77 -11.95
N LEU A 247 5.34 -9.04 -11.72
CA LEU A 247 5.96 -9.87 -10.69
C LEU A 247 7.47 -9.97 -10.88
N VAL A 248 7.92 -10.28 -12.11
CA VAL A 248 9.35 -10.41 -12.41
C VAL A 248 10.09 -9.10 -12.13
N GLY A 249 9.58 -7.98 -12.63
CA GLY A 249 10.15 -6.66 -12.33
C GLY A 249 10.11 -6.36 -10.82
N GLY A 250 8.95 -6.58 -10.19
CA GLY A 250 8.69 -6.30 -8.78
C GLY A 250 9.59 -7.04 -7.81
N VAL A 251 9.87 -8.32 -8.05
CA VAL A 251 10.76 -9.12 -7.20
C VAL A 251 12.20 -8.62 -7.31
N LEU A 252 12.70 -8.41 -8.53
CA LEU A 252 14.05 -7.89 -8.76
C LEU A 252 14.23 -6.50 -8.14
N GLY A 253 13.23 -5.63 -8.34
CA GLY A 253 13.17 -4.31 -7.73
C GLY A 253 13.15 -4.37 -6.21
N ALA A 254 12.32 -5.22 -5.61
CA ALA A 254 12.19 -5.33 -4.15
C ALA A 254 13.49 -5.73 -3.46
N GLN A 255 14.28 -6.60 -4.07
CA GLN A 255 15.59 -6.98 -3.54
C GLN A 255 16.55 -5.78 -3.53
N ALA A 256 16.63 -5.05 -4.64
CA ALA A 256 17.44 -3.82 -4.73
C ALA A 256 16.93 -2.75 -3.76
N GLY A 257 15.61 -2.55 -3.68
CA GLY A 257 14.97 -1.62 -2.78
C GLY A 257 15.24 -1.91 -1.31
N THR A 258 15.16 -3.18 -0.91
CA THR A 258 15.49 -3.58 0.45
C THR A 258 16.97 -3.30 0.74
N ALA A 259 17.87 -3.59 -0.21
CA ALA A 259 19.29 -3.27 -0.09
C ALA A 259 19.56 -1.77 0.10
N ILE A 260 18.87 -0.91 -0.65
CA ILE A 260 18.97 0.55 -0.54
C ILE A 260 18.38 1.04 0.79
N GLY A 261 17.17 0.59 1.13
CA GLY A 261 16.47 0.99 2.35
C GLY A 261 17.26 0.68 3.61
N MET A 262 18.03 -0.41 3.62
CA MET A 262 18.93 -0.76 4.72
C MET A 262 20.11 0.20 4.91
N ARG A 263 20.52 0.95 3.88
CA ARG A 263 21.61 1.94 3.97
C ARG A 263 21.12 3.32 4.41
N LEU A 264 19.80 3.57 4.33
CA LEU A 264 19.20 4.84 4.67
C LEU A 264 18.80 4.90 6.15
N LYS A 265 18.90 6.09 6.73
CA LYS A 265 18.38 6.34 8.08
C LYS A 265 16.85 6.34 8.06
N ALA A 266 16.23 6.01 9.18
CA ALA A 266 14.77 5.95 9.30
C ALA A 266 14.10 7.30 8.96
N GLU A 267 14.75 8.41 9.26
CA GLU A 267 14.26 9.75 8.92
C GLU A 267 14.25 9.98 7.40
N GLN A 268 15.31 9.54 6.70
CA GLN A 268 15.43 9.68 5.25
C GLN A 268 14.37 8.85 4.52
N LEU A 269 14.15 7.61 4.96
CA LEU A 269 13.10 6.74 4.43
C LEU A 269 11.71 7.41 4.55
N ARG A 270 11.42 8.01 5.71
CA ARG A 270 10.15 8.70 5.93
C ARG A 270 9.98 9.92 5.02
N ILE A 271 11.02 10.75 4.88
CA ILE A 271 11.00 11.94 4.01
C ILE A 271 10.76 11.53 2.55
N LEU A 272 11.46 10.50 2.07
CA LEU A 272 11.35 10.05 0.69
C LEU A 272 9.94 9.51 0.39
N LEU A 273 9.39 8.69 1.31
CA LEU A 273 8.02 8.19 1.20
C LEU A 273 7.00 9.32 1.19
N ALA A 274 7.13 10.31 2.08
CA ALA A 274 6.22 11.46 2.14
C ALA A 274 6.27 12.30 0.84
N GLY A 275 7.48 12.58 0.32
CA GLY A 275 7.64 13.34 -0.93
C GLY A 275 7.02 12.63 -2.13
N LEU A 276 7.21 11.31 -2.20
CA LEU A 276 6.62 10.47 -3.25
C LEU A 276 5.09 10.44 -3.20
N VAL A 277 4.51 10.28 -2.00
CA VAL A 277 3.05 10.29 -1.81
C VAL A 277 2.46 11.65 -2.23
N LEU A 278 3.10 12.76 -1.85
CA LEU A 278 2.66 14.09 -2.25
C LEU A 278 2.77 14.33 -3.75
N LEU A 279 3.83 13.85 -4.41
CA LEU A 279 3.98 13.97 -5.85
C LEU A 279 2.83 13.26 -6.58
N VAL A 280 2.51 12.02 -6.17
CA VAL A 280 1.42 11.23 -6.76
C VAL A 280 0.07 11.88 -6.47
N CYS A 281 -0.15 12.35 -5.24
CA CYS A 281 -1.36 13.08 -4.88
C CYS A 281 -1.52 14.36 -5.71
N GLY A 282 -0.46 15.13 -5.92
CA GLY A 282 -0.48 16.33 -6.74
C GLY A 282 -0.84 16.03 -8.19
N LYS A 283 -0.26 14.95 -8.76
CA LYS A 283 -0.60 14.53 -10.12
C LYS A 283 -2.05 14.09 -10.25
N LEU A 284 -2.56 13.27 -9.31
CA LEU A 284 -3.96 12.85 -9.30
C LEU A 284 -4.94 14.03 -9.12
N ALA A 285 -4.60 15.00 -8.27
CA ALA A 285 -5.40 16.20 -8.10
C ALA A 285 -5.41 17.06 -9.38
N LEU A 286 -4.26 17.18 -10.06
CA LEU A 286 -4.18 17.88 -11.34
C LEU A 286 -5.00 17.18 -12.42
N ASP A 287 -4.95 15.85 -12.53
CA ASP A 287 -5.78 15.11 -13.49
C ASP A 287 -7.29 15.30 -13.24
N LEU A 288 -7.70 15.55 -11.99
CA LEU A 288 -9.11 15.81 -11.63
C LEU A 288 -9.54 17.26 -11.84
N LEU A 289 -8.60 18.20 -11.71
CA LEU A 289 -8.86 19.65 -11.84
C LEU A 289 -8.69 20.15 -13.28
N LEU A 290 -7.78 19.55 -14.04
CA LEU A 290 -7.54 19.88 -15.44
C LEU A 290 -8.57 19.16 -16.31
N THR A 291 -9.08 19.87 -17.31
CA THR A 291 -10.00 19.30 -18.30
C THR A 291 -9.33 18.09 -18.97
N PRO A 292 -9.99 16.92 -19.00
CA PRO A 292 -9.46 15.77 -19.72
C PRO A 292 -9.23 16.13 -21.19
N SER A 293 -8.14 15.66 -21.77
CA SER A 293 -7.80 15.93 -23.18
C SER A 293 -8.82 15.32 -24.15
N GLU A 294 -9.57 14.32 -23.70
CA GLU A 294 -10.68 13.68 -24.40
C GLU A 294 -11.97 13.94 -23.61
N LEU A 295 -12.84 14.81 -24.13
CA LEU A 295 -14.13 15.16 -23.49
C LEU A 295 -15.15 14.01 -23.55
N TYR A 296 -14.94 13.03 -24.43
CA TYR A 296 -15.81 11.88 -24.63
C TYR A 296 -14.99 10.61 -24.81
N VAL A 297 -15.32 9.56 -24.06
CA VAL A 297 -14.88 8.20 -24.35
C VAL A 297 -16.03 7.50 -25.06
N LEU A 298 -15.87 7.23 -26.36
CA LEU A 298 -16.81 6.38 -27.09
C LEU A 298 -16.64 4.93 -26.60
N SER A 299 -17.41 4.55 -25.58
CA SER A 299 -17.59 3.14 -25.24
C SER A 299 -18.29 2.47 -26.43
N ALA A 300 -17.63 1.46 -27.02
CA ALA A 300 -18.32 0.56 -27.92
C ALA A 300 -19.42 -0.14 -27.12
N ALA A 301 -20.67 -0.01 -27.54
CA ALA A 301 -21.79 -0.67 -26.91
C ALA A 301 -21.56 -2.19 -26.88
N GLY A 302 -21.26 -2.77 -25.70
CA GLY A 302 -21.20 -4.23 -25.60
C GLY A 302 -20.36 -4.92 -24.51
N SER A 303 -19.74 -4.26 -23.53
CA SER A 303 -19.07 -4.98 -22.43
C SER A 303 -19.51 -4.48 -21.05
N HIS A 304 -20.62 -5.05 -20.58
CA HIS A 304 -21.04 -5.05 -19.17
C HIS A 304 -20.36 -6.17 -18.41
#